data_AF-A0A822LD31-F1
#
_entry.id   AF-A0A822LD31-F1
#
_cell.length_a   1.000
_cell.length_b   1.000
_cell.length_c   1.000
_cell.angle_alpha   90.00
_cell.angle_beta   90.00
_cell.angle_gamma   90.00
#
_symmetry.space_group_name_H-M   'P 1'
#
loop_
_entity.id
_entity.type
_entity.pdbx_description
1 polymer ?
#
loop_
_entity_poly.entity_id
_entity_poly.type
_entity_poly.pdbx_seq_one_letter_code
_entity_poly.pdbx_strand_id
1 'polypeptide(L)'
;MRFYLGYINHLGRLQKKSARLVRQAHQPVRQAGFSVTEVLLASLMMLIAISVAGIGLTNLLRSNYRANAGTEIQNNLNRTLEFVSDEVRRAKTIADSEAAITSTQVPTGARPVLAFQISDPNNPGQAPLNEQIVYYTQNSQTGDSLTGLVLWRYGPNLDEDGNYDINSWIPSPVTDRLAAAANNPNCPTGFTRIPADTVDGFYACIRAGGGQVILNANAEVEMTTVTNGNRDKVDYSVSTRVSPRATD
;
A
#
# COMPACT_ATOMS: atom_id res chain seq x y z
N MET A 1 -52.06 -53.49 -46.45
CA MET A 1 -52.92 -52.30 -46.68
C MET A 1 -53.18 -51.66 -45.31
N ARG A 2 -52.84 -50.42 -44.95
CA ARG A 2 -52.48 -49.16 -45.64
C ARG A 2 -51.68 -48.29 -44.63
N PHE A 3 -50.35 -48.25 -44.65
CA PHE A 3 -49.61 -47.33 -43.74
C PHE A 3 -48.25 -46.82 -44.27
N TYR A 4 -48.08 -46.68 -45.60
CA TYR A 4 -46.83 -46.14 -46.18
C TYR A 4 -47.03 -45.07 -47.27
N LEU A 5 -48.11 -44.28 -47.20
CA LEU A 5 -48.36 -43.18 -48.16
C LEU A 5 -48.32 -41.77 -47.53
N GLY A 6 -48.12 -41.65 -46.22
CA GLY A 6 -48.07 -40.36 -45.52
C GLY A 6 -46.68 -39.69 -45.48
N TYR A 7 -45.59 -40.46 -45.61
CA TYR A 7 -44.23 -39.95 -45.36
C TYR A 7 -43.55 -39.29 -46.57
N ILE A 8 -44.03 -39.58 -47.79
CA ILE A 8 -43.42 -39.07 -49.04
C ILE A 8 -43.83 -37.62 -49.32
N ASN A 9 -45.02 -37.19 -48.89
CA ASN A 9 -45.52 -35.85 -49.16
C ASN A 9 -44.93 -34.75 -48.25
N HIS A 10 -44.32 -35.11 -47.12
CA HIS A 10 -43.73 -34.12 -46.20
C HIS A 10 -42.29 -33.73 -46.60
N LEU A 11 -41.52 -34.67 -47.17
CA LEU A 11 -40.15 -34.43 -47.65
C LEU A 11 -40.11 -33.57 -48.92
N GLY A 12 -41.05 -33.78 -49.85
CA GLY A 12 -41.13 -32.95 -51.07
C GLY A 12 -41.54 -31.49 -50.82
N ARG A 13 -42.24 -31.20 -49.70
CA ARG A 13 -42.67 -29.84 -49.34
C ARG A 13 -41.56 -29.03 -48.67
N LEU A 14 -40.66 -29.69 -47.93
CA LEU A 14 -39.47 -29.07 -47.34
C LEU A 14 -38.44 -28.70 -48.43
N GLN A 15 -38.22 -29.60 -49.40
CA GLN A 15 -37.28 -29.37 -50.50
C GLN A 15 -37.70 -28.20 -51.41
N LYS A 16 -39.02 -27.98 -51.59
CA LYS A 16 -39.54 -26.86 -52.40
C LYS A 16 -39.52 -25.52 -51.65
N LYS A 17 -39.65 -25.51 -50.33
CA LYS A 17 -39.50 -24.27 -49.52
C LYS A 17 -38.04 -23.85 -49.41
N SER A 18 -37.10 -24.78 -49.26
CA SER A 18 -35.66 -24.47 -49.27
C SER A 18 -35.19 -23.99 -50.64
N ALA A 19 -35.66 -24.58 -51.74
CA ALA A 19 -35.31 -24.11 -53.10
C ALA A 19 -35.81 -22.69 -53.40
N ARG A 20 -36.97 -22.28 -52.85
CA ARG A 20 -37.46 -20.90 -52.97
C ARG A 20 -36.66 -19.92 -52.11
N LEU A 21 -36.29 -20.30 -50.90
CA LEU A 21 -35.42 -19.49 -50.03
C LEU A 21 -34.00 -19.36 -50.59
N VAL A 22 -33.44 -20.41 -51.18
CA VAL A 22 -32.11 -20.38 -51.84
C VAL A 22 -32.13 -19.55 -53.12
N ARG A 23 -33.26 -19.49 -53.85
CA ARG A 23 -33.41 -18.57 -54.99
C ARG A 23 -33.64 -17.12 -54.59
N GLN A 24 -34.22 -16.83 -53.43
CA GLN A 24 -34.32 -15.47 -52.89
C GLN A 24 -32.99 -14.97 -52.30
N ALA A 25 -32.12 -15.87 -51.82
CA ALA A 25 -30.76 -15.54 -51.39
C ALA A 25 -29.79 -15.22 -52.55
N HIS A 26 -30.19 -15.51 -53.80
CA HIS A 26 -29.45 -15.20 -55.03
C HIS A 26 -30.05 -14.01 -55.78
N GLN A 27 -30.59 -13.01 -55.09
CA GLN A 27 -30.56 -11.67 -55.67
C GLN A 27 -29.07 -11.28 -55.79
N PRO A 28 -28.56 -10.97 -56.98
CA PRO A 28 -27.22 -10.43 -57.11
C PRO A 28 -27.25 -9.02 -56.55
N VAL A 29 -27.16 -8.90 -55.22
CA VAL A 29 -26.37 -7.80 -54.67
C VAL A 29 -25.04 -7.96 -55.39
N ARG A 30 -24.67 -6.98 -56.24
CA ARG A 30 -23.33 -6.93 -56.81
C ARG A 30 -22.38 -6.92 -55.61
N GLN A 31 -21.97 -8.10 -55.18
CA GLN A 31 -20.91 -8.26 -54.21
C GLN A 31 -19.67 -7.87 -55.00
N ALA A 32 -19.32 -6.59 -54.94
CA ALA A 32 -17.96 -6.18 -55.17
C ALA A 32 -17.14 -6.98 -54.16
N GLY A 33 -16.48 -8.04 -54.63
CA GLY A 33 -15.48 -8.72 -53.82
C GLY A 33 -14.44 -7.69 -53.41
N PHE A 34 -13.97 -7.76 -52.15
CA PHE A 34 -12.97 -6.82 -51.66
C PHE A 34 -11.73 -6.84 -52.55
N SER A 35 -11.34 -5.67 -53.06
CA SER A 35 -10.04 -5.50 -53.72
C SER A 35 -8.93 -5.75 -52.70
N VAL A 36 -7.82 -6.37 -53.12
CA VAL A 36 -6.63 -6.59 -52.27
C VAL A 36 -6.15 -5.27 -51.63
N THR A 37 -6.29 -4.14 -52.33
CA THR A 37 -5.93 -2.81 -51.82
C THR A 37 -6.84 -2.31 -50.70
N GLU A 38 -8.11 -2.70 -50.68
CA GLU A 38 -9.09 -2.28 -49.67
C GLU A 38 -8.89 -3.06 -48.36
N VAL A 39 -8.58 -4.35 -48.45
CA VAL A 39 -8.21 -5.18 -47.29
C VAL A 39 -6.90 -4.69 -46.67
N LEU A 40 -5.92 -4.30 -47.49
CA LEU A 40 -4.67 -3.70 -47.02
C LEU A 40 -4.90 -2.37 -46.29
N LEU A 41 -5.76 -1.49 -46.83
CA LEU A 41 -6.09 -0.22 -46.17
C LEU A 41 -6.83 -0.45 -44.85
N ALA A 42 -7.84 -1.34 -44.84
CA ALA A 42 -8.61 -1.66 -43.65
C ALA A 42 -7.74 -2.27 -42.55
N SER A 43 -6.85 -3.21 -42.88
CA SER A 43 -5.91 -3.80 -41.93
C SER A 43 -4.91 -2.78 -41.38
N LEU A 44 -4.39 -1.87 -42.21
CA LEU A 44 -3.52 -0.78 -41.76
C LEU A 44 -4.24 0.15 -40.77
N MET A 45 -5.48 0.56 -41.08
CA MET A 45 -6.27 1.39 -40.18
C MET A 45 -6.58 0.67 -38.85
N MET A 46 -6.85 -0.64 -38.90
CA MET A 46 -7.05 -1.45 -37.69
C MET A 46 -5.78 -1.52 -36.83
N LEU A 47 -4.60 -1.70 -37.44
CA LEU A 47 -3.32 -1.70 -36.71
C LEU A 47 -3.07 -0.37 -36.00
N ILE A 48 -3.35 0.75 -36.68
CA ILE A 48 -3.23 2.09 -36.10
C ILE A 48 -4.21 2.24 -34.93
N ALA A 49 -5.47 1.84 -35.11
CA ALA A 49 -6.49 1.92 -34.07
C ALA A 49 -6.13 1.09 -32.83
N ILE A 50 -5.66 -0.16 -33.02
CA ILE A 50 -5.20 -1.03 -31.93
C ILE A 50 -3.99 -0.41 -31.22
N SER A 51 -3.06 0.19 -31.97
CA SER A 51 -1.87 0.82 -31.39
C SER A 51 -2.23 2.01 -30.50
N VAL A 52 -3.13 2.90 -30.97
CA VAL A 52 -3.60 4.04 -30.19
C VAL A 52 -4.41 3.59 -28.96
N ALA A 53 -5.31 2.61 -29.14
CA ALA A 53 -6.10 2.06 -28.04
C ALA A 53 -5.21 1.37 -26.98
N GLY A 54 -4.16 0.67 -27.42
CA GLY A 54 -3.18 0.02 -26.55
C GLY A 54 -2.48 1.03 -25.64
N ILE A 55 -1.96 2.13 -26.22
CA ILE A 55 -1.33 3.22 -25.45
C ILE A 55 -2.33 3.84 -24.46
N GLY A 56 -3.57 4.08 -24.90
CA GLY A 56 -4.63 4.62 -24.05
C GLY A 56 -4.93 3.73 -22.83
N LEU A 57 -5.10 2.42 -23.05
CA LEU A 57 -5.35 1.47 -21.98
C LEU A 57 -4.17 1.38 -21.00
N THR A 58 -2.92 1.35 -21.49
CA THR A 58 -1.75 1.31 -20.61
C THR A 58 -1.65 2.54 -19.71
N ASN A 59 -1.99 3.72 -20.24
CA ASN A 59 -2.00 4.96 -19.46
C ASN A 59 -3.11 4.95 -18.39
N LEU A 60 -4.30 4.45 -18.72
CA LEU A 60 -5.40 4.31 -17.76
C LEU A 60 -5.07 3.31 -16.66
N LEU A 61 -4.55 2.12 -17.00
CA LEU A 61 -4.14 1.12 -16.03
C LEU A 61 -3.07 1.67 -15.10
N ARG A 62 -2.04 2.31 -15.65
CA ARG A 62 -0.99 2.96 -14.87
C ARG A 62 -1.53 4.01 -13.91
N SER A 63 -2.45 4.86 -14.38
CA SER A 63 -3.11 5.87 -13.54
C SER A 63 -3.88 5.22 -12.40
N ASN A 64 -4.64 4.16 -12.67
CA ASN A 64 -5.39 3.43 -11.65
C ASN A 64 -4.46 2.76 -10.62
N TYR A 65 -3.40 2.09 -11.08
CA TYR A 65 -2.40 1.52 -10.17
C TYR A 65 -1.74 2.58 -9.30
N ARG A 66 -1.43 3.75 -9.87
CA ARG A 66 -0.79 4.85 -9.13
C ARG A 66 -1.72 5.45 -8.09
N ALA A 67 -2.97 5.67 -8.46
CA ALA A 67 -4.00 6.17 -7.54
C ALA A 67 -4.25 5.16 -6.40
N ASN A 68 -4.32 3.86 -6.72
CA ASN A 68 -4.52 2.81 -5.73
C ASN A 68 -3.33 2.71 -4.76
N ALA A 69 -2.11 2.64 -5.28
CA ALA A 69 -0.90 2.62 -4.45
C ALA A 69 -0.79 3.87 -3.57
N GLY A 70 -1.10 5.05 -4.12
CA GLY A 70 -1.14 6.30 -3.35
C GLY A 70 -2.15 6.26 -2.21
N THR A 71 -3.35 5.74 -2.45
CA THR A 71 -4.40 5.64 -1.42
C THR A 71 -4.00 4.64 -0.33
N GLU A 72 -3.45 3.49 -0.71
CA GLU A 72 -2.99 2.44 0.21
C GLU A 72 -1.90 2.96 1.15
N ILE A 73 -0.86 3.60 0.59
CA ILE A 73 0.25 4.15 1.38
C ILE A 73 -0.24 5.26 2.31
N GLN A 74 -1.11 6.16 1.83
CA GLN A 74 -1.67 7.23 2.64
C GLN A 74 -2.45 6.67 3.83
N ASN A 75 -3.32 5.69 3.59
CA ASN A 75 -4.12 5.07 4.63
C ASN A 75 -3.24 4.33 5.65
N ASN A 76 -2.25 3.56 5.17
CA ASN A 76 -1.36 2.80 6.04
C ASN A 76 -0.54 3.73 6.94
N LEU A 77 0.13 4.74 6.37
CA LEU A 77 0.94 5.71 7.13
C LEU A 77 0.11 6.55 8.10
N ASN A 78 -1.09 6.99 7.70
CA ASN A 78 -1.97 7.76 8.59
C ASN A 78 -2.42 6.89 9.79
N ARG A 79 -2.78 5.63 9.54
CA ARG A 79 -3.12 4.67 10.61
C ARG A 79 -1.92 4.37 11.51
N THR A 80 -0.72 4.26 10.95
CA THR A 80 0.52 4.13 11.72
C THR A 80 0.73 5.32 12.65
N LEU A 81 0.64 6.54 12.13
CA LEU A 81 0.81 7.74 12.95
C LEU A 81 -0.27 7.88 14.02
N GLU A 82 -1.51 7.50 13.73
CA GLU A 82 -2.59 7.47 14.73
C GLU A 82 -2.27 6.48 15.85
N PHE A 83 -1.87 5.26 15.49
CA PHE A 83 -1.47 4.22 16.44
C PHE A 83 -0.31 4.66 17.34
N VAL A 84 0.80 5.14 16.75
CA VAL A 84 1.96 5.61 17.51
C VAL A 84 1.59 6.83 18.35
N SER A 85 0.76 7.74 17.84
CA SER A 85 0.28 8.90 18.59
C SER A 85 -0.53 8.49 19.82
N ASP A 86 -1.39 7.48 19.70
CA ASP A 86 -2.17 6.98 20.83
C ASP A 86 -1.30 6.33 21.89
N GLU A 87 -0.23 5.63 21.49
CA GLU A 87 0.75 5.14 22.47
C GLU A 87 1.55 6.26 23.13
N VAL A 88 1.98 7.27 22.36
CA VAL A 88 2.67 8.45 22.94
C VAL A 88 1.75 9.21 23.89
N ARG A 89 0.44 9.28 23.61
CA ARG A 89 -0.55 9.87 24.54
C ARG A 89 -0.62 9.10 25.85
N ARG A 90 -0.34 7.79 25.86
CA ARG A 90 -0.29 6.94 27.05
C ARG A 90 1.06 6.97 27.77
N ALA A 91 2.09 7.58 27.17
CA ALA A 91 3.40 7.67 27.77
C ALA A 91 3.39 8.49 29.07
N LYS A 92 4.14 8.01 30.08
CA LYS A 92 4.44 8.75 31.31
C LYS A 92 5.74 9.54 31.17
N THR A 93 6.77 8.91 30.60
CA THR A 93 8.10 9.50 30.38
C THR A 93 8.53 9.17 28.96
N ILE A 94 9.01 10.17 28.21
CA ILE A 94 9.52 9.98 26.85
C ILE A 94 11.03 10.22 26.87
N ALA A 95 11.79 9.34 26.23
CA ALA A 95 13.22 9.52 26.05
C ALA A 95 13.46 10.72 25.11
N ASP A 96 14.13 11.76 25.59
CA ASP A 96 14.31 13.02 24.86
C ASP A 96 15.61 13.08 24.03
N SER A 97 16.39 11.99 24.06
CA SER A 97 17.60 11.80 23.26
C SER A 97 17.83 10.32 22.98
N GLU A 98 18.62 10.03 21.94
CA GLU A 98 18.98 8.66 21.59
C GLU A 98 19.75 7.94 22.71
N ALA A 99 20.56 8.67 23.48
CA ALA A 99 21.27 8.15 24.65
C ALA A 99 20.35 7.82 25.84
N ALA A 100 19.15 8.40 25.89
CA ALA A 100 18.15 8.09 26.91
C ALA A 100 17.32 6.83 26.60
N ILE A 101 17.54 6.22 25.43
CA ILE A 101 16.94 4.94 25.05
C ILE A 101 17.80 3.83 25.66
N THR A 102 17.26 3.16 26.68
CA THR A 102 18.01 2.18 27.49
C THR A 102 17.65 0.73 27.21
N SER A 103 16.69 0.45 26.32
CA SER A 103 16.25 -0.91 26.04
C SER A 103 17.31 -1.70 25.26
N THR A 104 17.56 -2.93 25.67
CA THR A 104 18.48 -3.89 25.02
C THR A 104 17.80 -4.71 23.92
N GLN A 105 16.52 -4.44 23.65
CA GLN A 105 15.64 -5.27 22.85
C GLN A 105 15.56 -4.83 21.39
N VAL A 106 16.30 -3.76 21.04
CA VAL A 106 16.50 -3.33 19.67
C VAL A 106 17.55 -4.24 19.02
N PRO A 107 17.23 -4.96 17.94
CA PRO A 107 18.17 -5.85 17.26
C PRO A 107 19.41 -5.10 16.74
N THR A 108 20.53 -5.80 16.63
CA THR A 108 21.75 -5.22 16.04
C THR A 108 21.50 -4.80 14.59
N GLY A 109 21.85 -3.57 14.26
CA GLY A 109 21.63 -2.98 12.93
C GLY A 109 20.25 -2.37 12.71
N ALA A 110 19.34 -2.48 13.68
CA ALA A 110 18.14 -1.66 13.72
C ALA A 110 18.45 -0.28 14.30
N ARG A 111 17.62 0.72 13.93
CA ARG A 111 17.79 2.11 14.37
C ARG A 111 16.63 2.52 15.27
N PRO A 112 16.86 2.83 16.56
CA PRO A 112 15.79 3.33 17.42
C PRO A 112 15.36 4.74 16.99
N VAL A 113 14.06 4.98 16.97
CA VAL A 113 13.47 6.25 16.48
C VAL A 113 12.63 6.96 17.55
N LEU A 114 12.12 6.23 18.53
CA LEU A 114 11.30 6.74 19.62
C LEU A 114 11.30 5.72 20.76
N ALA A 115 11.43 6.19 22.00
CA ALA A 115 11.23 5.34 23.17
C ALA A 115 10.48 6.08 24.27
N PHE A 116 9.64 5.37 25.00
CA PHE A 116 8.90 5.92 26.13
C PHE A 116 8.49 4.83 27.12
N GLN A 117 8.25 5.24 28.35
CA GLN A 117 7.73 4.39 29.41
C GLN A 117 6.26 4.71 29.66
N ILE A 118 5.50 3.69 30.03
CA ILE A 118 4.10 3.78 30.44
C ILE A 118 3.98 3.51 31.94
N SER A 119 2.92 4.02 32.56
CA SER A 119 2.54 3.59 33.91
C SER A 119 2.03 2.15 33.89
N ASP A 120 2.17 1.43 35.00
CA ASP A 120 1.52 0.13 35.17
C ASP A 120 -0.01 0.30 35.07
N PRO A 121 -0.69 -0.34 34.11
CA PRO A 121 -2.15 -0.27 33.98
C PRO A 121 -2.89 -0.74 35.24
N ASN A 122 -2.32 -1.68 35.99
CA ASN A 122 -2.89 -2.20 37.23
C ASN A 122 -2.65 -1.28 38.43
N ASN A 123 -1.65 -0.40 38.34
CA ASN A 123 -1.27 0.51 39.42
C ASN A 123 -0.79 1.87 38.88
N PRO A 124 -1.68 2.68 38.31
CA PRO A 124 -1.30 3.89 37.55
C PRO A 124 -0.68 5.00 38.39
N GLY A 125 -0.84 4.94 39.73
CA GLY A 125 -0.24 5.88 40.67
C GLY A 125 1.22 5.58 41.04
N GLN A 126 1.78 4.47 40.57
CA GLN A 126 3.17 4.10 40.83
C GLN A 126 4.13 4.62 39.74
N ALA A 127 5.44 4.46 40.01
CA ALA A 127 6.48 4.77 39.04
C ALA A 127 6.23 4.04 37.71
N PRO A 128 6.66 4.62 36.57
CA PRO A 128 6.52 3.96 35.28
C PRO A 128 7.26 2.61 35.25
N LEU A 129 6.85 1.74 34.34
CA LEU A 129 7.53 0.47 34.10
C LEU A 129 9.01 0.72 33.79
N ASN A 130 9.88 -0.15 34.31
CA ASN A 130 11.33 -0.03 34.08
C ASN A 130 11.70 -0.19 32.60
N GLU A 131 10.98 -1.06 31.88
CA GLU A 131 11.20 -1.30 30.45
C GLU A 131 10.54 -0.20 29.60
N GLN A 132 11.22 0.18 28.51
CA GLN A 132 10.74 1.17 27.56
C GLN A 132 10.04 0.49 26.38
N ILE A 133 8.91 1.04 25.95
CA ILE A 133 8.37 0.76 24.62
C ILE A 133 9.29 1.45 23.62
N VAL A 134 9.89 0.69 22.72
CA VAL A 134 10.86 1.20 21.74
C VAL A 134 10.37 0.95 20.34
N TYR A 135 10.31 2.02 19.56
CA TYR A 135 10.13 1.99 18.14
C TYR A 135 11.49 2.04 17.46
N TYR A 136 11.68 1.19 16.47
CA TYR A 136 12.90 1.14 15.69
C TYR A 136 12.61 0.80 14.23
N THR A 137 13.51 1.19 13.34
CA THR A 137 13.44 0.85 11.92
C THR A 137 14.45 -0.23 11.59
N GLN A 138 14.03 -1.19 10.74
CA GLN A 138 14.87 -2.27 10.25
C GLN A 138 14.40 -2.71 8.88
N ASN A 139 15.32 -3.10 8.00
CA ASN A 139 14.96 -3.70 6.71
C ASN A 139 14.26 -5.05 6.93
N SER A 140 13.25 -5.33 6.10
CA SER A 140 12.61 -6.64 6.00
C SER A 140 13.65 -7.72 5.73
N GLN A 141 13.56 -8.86 6.42
CA GLN A 141 14.47 -9.98 6.18
C GLN A 141 13.98 -10.84 5.01
N THR A 142 14.91 -11.61 4.44
CA THR A 142 14.58 -12.51 3.34
C THR A 142 13.65 -13.62 3.84
N GLY A 143 12.42 -13.67 3.32
CA GLY A 143 11.39 -14.62 3.73
C GLY A 143 10.21 -14.00 4.49
N ASP A 144 10.33 -12.73 4.90
CA ASP A 144 9.20 -11.98 5.46
C ASP A 144 8.19 -11.62 4.36
N SER A 145 6.91 -11.53 4.72
CA SER A 145 5.87 -10.94 3.85
C SER A 145 5.95 -9.40 3.76
N LEU A 146 6.88 -8.79 4.52
CA LEU A 146 7.09 -7.35 4.62
C LEU A 146 8.00 -6.86 3.50
N THR A 147 7.81 -5.62 3.06
CA THR A 147 8.60 -5.04 1.96
C THR A 147 9.40 -3.83 2.40
N GLY A 148 10.72 -3.88 2.15
CA GLY A 148 11.59 -2.71 2.29
C GLY A 148 11.92 -2.38 3.74
N LEU A 149 11.93 -1.09 4.08
CA LEU A 149 12.18 -0.65 5.45
C LEU A 149 10.88 -0.72 6.27
N VAL A 150 10.97 -1.28 7.47
CA VAL A 150 9.83 -1.56 8.36
C VAL A 150 10.00 -0.81 9.67
N LEU A 151 8.92 -0.22 10.16
CA LEU A 151 8.81 0.26 11.53
C LEU A 151 8.41 -0.91 12.42
N TRP A 152 9.25 -1.21 13.40
CA TRP A 152 9.01 -2.19 14.43
C TRP A 152 8.75 -1.51 15.77
N ARG A 153 8.00 -2.21 16.60
CA ARG A 153 7.72 -1.85 17.98
C ARG A 153 8.14 -3.00 18.87
N TYR A 154 8.96 -2.72 19.86
CA TYR A 154 9.14 -3.59 21.01
C TYR A 154 8.36 -3.01 22.19
N GLY A 155 7.43 -3.78 22.74
CA GLY A 155 6.59 -3.33 23.84
C GLY A 155 5.66 -4.42 24.35
N PRO A 156 4.86 -4.12 25.38
CA PRO A 156 3.82 -5.03 25.85
C PRO A 156 2.82 -5.28 24.73
N ASN A 157 2.32 -6.51 24.65
CA ASN A 157 1.30 -6.90 23.70
C ASN A 157 -0.01 -6.15 23.98
N LEU A 158 -0.84 -6.00 22.95
CA LEU A 158 -2.17 -5.42 23.08
C LEU A 158 -3.20 -6.56 23.06
N ASP A 159 -4.15 -6.52 23.99
CA ASP A 159 -5.30 -7.42 23.97
C ASP A 159 -6.35 -6.98 22.92
N GLU A 160 -7.43 -7.75 22.78
CA GLU A 160 -8.52 -7.46 21.82
C GLU A 160 -9.19 -6.10 22.08
N ASP A 161 -9.10 -5.59 23.31
CA ASP A 161 -9.64 -4.29 23.74
C ASP A 161 -8.62 -3.15 23.58
N GLY A 162 -7.38 -3.46 23.19
CA GLY A 162 -6.31 -2.48 23.01
C GLY A 162 -5.62 -2.04 24.31
N ASN A 163 -5.74 -2.82 25.39
CA ASN A 163 -5.02 -2.61 26.64
C ASN A 163 -3.67 -3.35 26.63
N TYR A 164 -2.74 -2.89 27.47
CA TYR A 164 -1.42 -3.48 27.60
C TYR A 164 -1.43 -4.75 28.47
N ASP A 165 -0.99 -5.87 27.91
CA ASP A 165 -0.55 -7.03 28.69
C ASP A 165 0.93 -6.87 29.06
N ILE A 166 1.17 -6.33 30.26
CA ILE A 166 2.51 -6.05 30.77
C ILE A 166 3.38 -7.30 30.99
N ASN A 167 2.80 -8.50 30.93
CA ASN A 167 3.53 -9.76 31.09
C ASN A 167 4.09 -10.30 29.78
N SER A 168 3.68 -9.73 28.64
CA SER A 168 4.02 -10.22 27.31
C SER A 168 4.69 -9.12 26.49
N TRP A 169 6.03 -9.10 26.47
CA TRP A 169 6.80 -8.14 25.70
C TRP A 169 7.34 -8.78 24.43
N ILE A 170 6.95 -8.25 23.28
CA ILE A 170 7.30 -8.83 21.99
C ILE A 170 7.68 -7.74 20.98
N PRO A 171 8.57 -8.05 20.02
CA PRO A 171 8.72 -7.26 18.81
C PRO A 171 7.54 -7.53 17.85
N SER A 172 6.95 -6.47 17.30
CA SER A 172 5.91 -6.56 16.28
C SER A 172 6.11 -5.52 15.17
N PRO A 173 5.84 -5.87 13.90
CA PRO A 173 5.89 -4.91 12.81
C PRO A 173 4.65 -4.01 12.87
N VAL A 174 4.86 -2.71 12.69
CA VAL A 174 3.81 -1.68 12.75
C VAL A 174 3.43 -1.23 11.34
N THR A 175 4.43 -0.97 10.49
CA THR A 175 4.22 -0.59 9.10
C THR A 175 5.45 -0.93 8.27
N ASP A 176 5.27 -1.14 6.98
CA ASP A 176 6.34 -1.41 6.02
C ASP A 176 6.41 -0.32 4.94
N ARG A 177 7.29 -0.51 3.94
CA ARG A 177 7.48 0.41 2.81
C ARG A 177 7.88 1.83 3.22
N LEU A 178 8.55 1.96 4.36
CA LEU A 178 9.18 3.22 4.71
C LEU A 178 10.25 3.58 3.68
N ALA A 179 10.39 4.87 3.40
CA ALA A 179 11.42 5.37 2.50
C ALA A 179 12.81 5.15 3.11
N ALA A 180 13.82 4.88 2.28
CA ALA A 180 15.19 4.63 2.76
C ALA A 180 15.90 5.89 3.30
N ALA A 181 15.44 7.08 2.93
CA ALA A 181 15.98 8.34 3.44
C ALA A 181 14.86 9.37 3.61
N ALA A 182 14.83 10.07 4.74
CA ALA A 182 13.94 11.21 4.91
C ALA A 182 14.44 12.42 4.12
N ASN A 183 13.54 13.06 3.36
CA ASN A 183 13.81 14.37 2.76
C ASN A 183 13.76 15.45 3.86
N ASN A 184 14.87 16.19 4.04
CA ASN A 184 14.97 17.34 4.94
C ASN A 184 14.49 17.09 6.40
N PRO A 185 15.12 16.17 7.15
CA PRO A 185 14.68 15.79 8.48
C PRO A 185 15.05 16.86 9.53
N ASN A 186 14.38 18.01 9.49
CA ASN A 186 14.63 19.11 10.41
C ASN A 186 13.55 19.17 11.48
N CYS A 187 13.98 19.15 12.74
CA CYS A 187 13.12 19.41 13.87
C CYS A 187 13.04 20.93 14.14
N PRO A 188 11.89 21.45 14.59
CA PRO A 188 11.79 22.84 15.03
C PRO A 188 12.75 23.15 16.18
N THR A 189 13.06 24.43 16.38
CA THR A 189 13.89 24.87 17.52
C THR A 189 13.32 24.37 18.85
N GLY A 190 14.19 23.83 19.71
CA GLY A 190 13.81 23.27 21.01
C GLY A 190 13.35 21.80 20.96
N PHE A 191 13.47 21.14 19.81
CA PHE A 191 13.25 19.70 19.65
C PHE A 191 14.55 18.98 19.29
N THR A 192 14.78 17.86 19.94
CA THR A 192 15.85 16.91 19.64
C THR A 192 15.33 15.89 18.63
N ARG A 193 16.11 15.62 17.58
CA ARG A 193 15.78 14.59 16.59
C ARG A 193 16.29 13.23 17.04
N ILE A 194 15.48 12.19 16.83
CA ILE A 194 15.89 10.79 16.97
C ILE A 194 15.49 10.03 15.70
N PRO A 195 16.44 9.39 14.99
CA PRO A 195 17.87 9.28 15.29
C PRO A 195 18.63 10.60 15.03
N ALA A 196 19.78 10.78 15.70
CA ALA A 196 20.56 12.00 15.59
C ALA A 196 21.34 12.12 14.28
N ASP A 197 21.71 10.99 13.66
CA ASP A 197 22.59 10.91 12.49
C ASP A 197 21.81 10.79 11.17
N THR A 198 21.70 9.57 10.63
CA THR A 198 21.07 9.23 9.36
C THR A 198 19.62 8.90 9.66
N VAL A 199 18.74 9.60 8.95
CA VAL A 199 17.31 9.51 9.19
C VAL A 199 16.67 8.76 8.04
N ASP A 200 16.14 7.59 8.37
CA ASP A 200 15.36 6.80 7.43
C ASP A 200 13.91 7.32 7.36
N GLY A 201 13.00 6.55 6.77
CA GLY A 201 11.62 6.94 6.52
C GLY A 201 10.78 7.19 7.78
N PHE A 202 11.31 7.05 9.00
CA PHE A 202 10.60 7.41 10.22
C PHE A 202 11.54 8.08 11.22
N TYR A 203 11.09 9.20 11.82
CA TYR A 203 11.84 9.87 12.89
C TYR A 203 10.92 10.67 13.81
N ALA A 204 11.39 10.85 15.05
CA ALA A 204 10.71 11.68 16.03
C ALA A 204 11.52 12.96 16.31
N CYS A 205 10.81 14.06 16.50
CA CYS A 205 11.33 15.27 17.10
C CYS A 205 10.72 15.41 18.48
N ILE A 206 11.55 15.37 19.53
CA ILE A 206 11.09 15.33 20.92
C ILE A 206 11.49 16.62 21.60
N ARG A 207 10.52 17.30 22.23
CA ARG A 207 10.80 18.51 23.01
C ARG A 207 11.60 18.14 24.26
N ALA A 208 12.58 18.96 24.63
CA ALA A 208 13.32 18.76 25.88
C ALA A 208 12.36 18.54 27.06
N GLY A 209 12.59 17.48 27.84
CA GLY A 209 11.71 17.06 28.93
C GLY A 209 10.48 16.23 28.51
N GLY A 210 10.35 15.83 27.24
CA GLY A 210 9.38 14.82 26.79
C GLY A 210 7.92 15.29 26.69
N GLY A 211 7.59 16.55 27.01
CA GLY A 211 6.19 17.03 27.00
C GLY A 211 5.53 17.16 25.62
N GLN A 212 6.28 16.95 24.53
CA GLN A 212 5.74 16.97 23.18
C GLN A 212 6.63 16.20 22.21
N VAL A 213 6.01 15.48 21.28
CA VAL A 213 6.66 14.72 20.21
C VAL A 213 6.04 15.11 18.87
N ILE A 214 6.87 15.26 17.85
CA ILE A 214 6.43 15.36 16.45
C ILE A 214 6.91 14.09 15.76
N LEU A 215 5.96 13.28 15.30
CA LEU A 215 6.21 12.06 14.56
C LEU A 215 6.24 12.39 13.08
N ASN A 216 7.28 11.97 12.38
CA ASN A 216 7.44 12.19 10.95
C ASN A 216 7.66 10.85 10.27
N ALA A 217 6.89 10.59 9.22
CA ALA A 217 6.97 9.34 8.48
C ALA A 217 6.90 9.60 6.97
N ASN A 218 7.72 8.87 6.22
CA ASN A 218 7.86 8.91 4.78
C ASN A 218 7.82 7.48 4.26
N ALA A 219 6.99 7.22 3.26
CA ALA A 219 6.94 5.94 2.55
C ALA A 219 7.13 6.16 1.06
N GLU A 220 7.66 5.14 0.41
CA GLU A 220 7.88 5.07 -1.03
C GLU A 220 7.41 3.70 -1.53
N VAL A 221 6.61 3.70 -2.60
CA VAL A 221 6.31 2.47 -3.35
C VAL A 221 6.81 2.61 -4.76
N GLU A 222 7.69 1.69 -5.13
CA GLU A 222 8.15 1.51 -6.50
C GLU A 222 7.11 0.70 -7.29
N MET A 223 6.68 1.24 -8.42
CA MET A 223 5.74 0.60 -9.33
C MET A 223 6.48 -0.34 -10.28
N THR A 224 5.77 -1.33 -10.81
CA THR A 224 6.31 -2.24 -11.84
C THR A 224 6.43 -1.59 -13.21
N THR A 225 5.77 -0.44 -13.43
CA THR A 225 5.82 0.31 -14.68
C THR A 225 7.12 1.10 -14.81
N VAL A 226 7.76 0.98 -15.97
CA VAL A 226 9.01 1.68 -16.30
C VAL A 226 8.72 2.81 -17.29
N THR A 227 9.17 4.01 -16.96
CA THR A 227 9.13 5.20 -17.81
C THR A 227 10.55 5.71 -18.02
N ASN A 228 10.98 5.85 -19.28
CA ASN A 228 12.32 6.35 -19.62
C ASN A 228 13.46 5.61 -18.90
N GLY A 229 13.31 4.29 -18.69
CA GLY A 229 14.30 3.46 -18.00
C GLY A 229 14.21 3.47 -16.46
N ASN A 230 13.35 4.31 -15.87
CA ASN A 230 13.14 4.38 -14.42
C ASN A 230 11.77 3.81 -14.04
N ARG A 231 11.70 3.06 -12.95
CA ARG A 231 10.41 2.66 -12.39
C ARG A 231 9.71 3.87 -11.80
N ASP A 232 8.40 3.95 -11.98
CA ASP A 232 7.61 5.00 -11.34
C ASP A 232 7.59 4.82 -9.82
N LYS A 233 7.50 5.94 -9.10
CA LYS A 233 7.45 5.95 -7.65
C LYS A 233 6.25 6.74 -7.15
N VAL A 234 5.71 6.29 -6.02
CA VAL A 234 4.68 7.00 -5.27
C VAL A 234 5.23 7.27 -3.88
N ASP A 235 5.39 8.55 -3.58
CA ASP A 235 5.91 9.03 -2.31
C ASP A 235 4.77 9.63 -1.49
N TYR A 236 4.79 9.39 -0.18
CA TYR A 236 3.90 10.06 0.76
C TYR A 236 4.64 10.35 2.06
N SER A 237 4.44 11.57 2.56
CA SER A 237 5.03 12.05 3.81
C SER A 237 3.95 12.63 4.69
N VAL A 238 3.99 12.31 5.97
CA VAL A 238 3.03 12.83 6.95
C VAL A 238 3.75 13.14 8.27
N SER A 239 3.28 14.19 8.94
CA SER A 239 3.78 14.63 10.23
C SER A 239 2.62 14.91 11.18
N THR A 240 2.75 14.51 12.44
CA THR A 240 1.77 14.79 13.48
C THR A 240 2.44 15.20 14.78
N ARG A 241 1.84 16.14 15.49
CA ARG A 241 2.30 16.62 16.79
C ARG A 241 1.41 16.02 17.88
N VAL A 242 2.03 15.40 18.87
CA VAL A 242 1.37 14.71 19.97
C VAL A 242 2.01 15.12 21.31
N SER A 243 1.21 15.15 22.36
CA SER A 243 1.67 15.34 23.73
C SER A 243 1.16 14.18 24.60
N PRO A 244 1.98 13.67 25.54
CA PRO A 244 1.54 12.67 26.50
C PRO A 244 0.41 13.24 27.37
N ARG A 245 -0.54 12.40 27.79
CA ARG A 245 -1.62 12.81 28.72
C ARG A 245 -1.14 12.93 30.16
N ALA A 246 -0.02 12.30 30.50
CA ALA A 246 0.41 12.13 31.89
C ALA A 246 1.21 13.32 32.46
N THR A 247 1.23 14.46 31.74
CA THR A 247 1.71 15.74 32.25
C THR A 247 0.60 16.38 33.06
N ASP A 248 0.52 15.99 34.34
CA ASP A 248 0.28 16.82 35.52
C ASP A 248 0.19 15.92 36.77
#